data_AF-A0A158JBQ3-F1
#
_entry.id   AF-A0A158JBQ3-F1
#
_cell.length_a   1.000
_cell.length_b   1.000
_cell.length_c   1.000
_cell.angle_alpha   90.00
_cell.angle_beta   90.00
_cell.angle_gamma   90.00
#
_symmetry.space_group_name_H-M   'P 1'
#
loop_
_entity.id
_entity.type
_entity.pdbx_description
1 polymer ?
#
loop_
_entity_poly.entity_id
_entity_poly.type
_entity_poly.pdbx_seq_one_letter_code
_entity_poly.pdbx_strand_id
1 'polypeptide(L)'
;MARVRARDDATGNGGRGGSDRETSVALDQLNWDYSVDGHAEFTPETVFDDGHAVWMRMPAKAQEWPVPFILDHGDRVVANFIRRGEFPRPSASCR
;
A
#
# COMPACT_ATOMS: atom_id res chain seq x y z
N MET A 1 -19.65 -14.59 -52.05
CA MET A 1 -19.22 -15.84 -51.37
C MET A 1 -18.00 -15.47 -50.52
N ALA A 2 -17.89 -15.69 -49.21
CA ALA A 2 -18.30 -16.81 -48.37
C ALA A 2 -18.99 -16.35 -47.08
N ARG A 3 -19.60 -17.33 -46.41
CA ARG A 3 -20.51 -17.27 -45.26
C ARG A 3 -19.96 -18.25 -44.23
N VAL A 4 -19.73 -17.85 -42.99
CA VAL A 4 -19.80 -18.73 -41.80
C VAL A 4 -20.19 -17.88 -40.59
N ARG A 5 -21.17 -18.39 -39.84
CA ARG A 5 -21.82 -17.83 -38.65
C ARG A 5 -21.09 -18.25 -37.36
N ALA A 6 -21.34 -17.48 -36.31
CA ALA A 6 -21.02 -17.73 -34.92
C ALA A 6 -21.46 -19.12 -34.41
N ARG A 7 -20.69 -19.63 -33.44
CA ARG A 7 -21.15 -20.49 -32.35
C ARG A 7 -20.46 -20.04 -31.06
N ASP A 8 -21.26 -19.53 -30.14
CA ASP A 8 -21.01 -19.55 -28.71
C ASP A 8 -20.93 -20.99 -28.21
N ASP A 9 -20.03 -21.29 -27.26
CA ASP A 9 -20.39 -21.92 -25.98
C ASP A 9 -19.15 -22.11 -25.06
N ALA A 10 -19.24 -21.41 -23.92
CA ALA A 10 -18.73 -21.66 -22.58
C ALA A 10 -17.62 -22.70 -22.31
N THR A 11 -16.52 -22.25 -21.67
CA THR A 11 -16.08 -22.69 -20.32
C THR A 11 -14.77 -22.01 -19.93
N GLY A 12 -14.70 -21.41 -18.73
CA GLY A 12 -13.45 -20.85 -18.22
C GLY A 12 -13.59 -19.70 -17.23
N ASN A 13 -14.35 -19.93 -16.15
CA ASN A 13 -14.28 -19.13 -14.95
C ASN A 13 -12.83 -19.05 -14.43
N GLY A 14 -12.31 -17.84 -14.28
CA GLY A 14 -10.99 -17.58 -13.74
C GLY A 14 -10.76 -16.08 -13.71
N GLY A 15 -11.27 -15.43 -12.67
CA GLY A 15 -11.19 -14.00 -12.48
C GLY A 15 -9.79 -13.47 -12.73
N ARG A 16 -9.70 -12.34 -13.42
CA ARG A 16 -8.48 -11.54 -13.52
C ARG A 16 -8.17 -11.05 -12.11
N GLY A 17 -7.47 -11.90 -11.36
CA GLY A 17 -6.96 -11.62 -10.03
C GLY A 17 -6.12 -10.36 -10.12
N GLY A 18 -6.59 -9.31 -9.45
CA GLY A 18 -5.75 -8.18 -9.12
C GLY A 18 -4.51 -8.73 -8.43
N SER A 19 -3.34 -8.31 -8.90
CA SER A 19 -2.09 -8.60 -8.24
C SER A 19 -2.03 -7.79 -6.94
N ASP A 20 -2.82 -8.19 -5.95
CA ASP A 20 -2.49 -7.97 -4.55
C ASP A 20 -1.20 -8.76 -4.33
N ARG A 21 -0.07 -8.07 -4.51
CA ARG A 21 1.19 -8.52 -3.94
C ARG A 21 0.97 -8.44 -2.44
N GLU A 22 0.47 -9.52 -1.85
CA GLU A 22 0.47 -9.70 -0.41
C GLU A 22 1.93 -9.62 0.03
N THR A 23 2.35 -8.43 0.41
CA THR A 23 3.58 -8.20 1.16
C THR A 23 3.34 -8.87 2.50
N SER A 24 3.64 -10.17 2.58
CA SER A 24 3.63 -10.93 3.82
C SER A 24 4.80 -10.42 4.67
N VAL A 25 4.58 -9.30 5.35
CA VAL A 25 5.56 -8.74 6.28
C VAL A 25 5.43 -9.51 7.59
N ALA A 26 6.53 -10.07 8.08
CA ALA A 26 6.54 -10.75 9.37
C ALA A 26 6.28 -9.71 10.47
N LEU A 27 5.12 -9.81 11.13
CA LEU A 27 4.64 -8.82 12.10
C LEU A 27 5.61 -8.64 13.29
N ASP A 28 6.34 -9.70 13.64
CA ASP A 28 7.28 -9.71 14.77
C ASP A 28 8.59 -8.95 14.50
N GLN A 29 8.88 -8.59 13.24
CA GLN A 29 10.06 -7.80 12.85
C GLN A 29 9.74 -6.33 12.57
N LEU A 30 8.50 -5.90 12.85
CA LEU A 30 8.08 -4.53 12.62
C LEU A 30 8.57 -3.61 13.75
N ASN A 31 9.19 -2.50 13.37
CA ASN A 31 9.52 -1.43 14.28
C ASN A 31 8.40 -0.37 14.27
N TRP A 32 7.89 -0.09 15.47
CA TRP A 32 6.76 0.83 15.70
C TRP A 32 7.16 2.09 16.47
N ASP A 33 8.44 2.23 16.83
CA ASP A 33 8.92 3.32 17.69
C ASP A 33 9.14 4.62 16.89
N TYR A 34 8.02 5.19 16.45
CA TYR A 34 7.98 6.44 15.68
C TYR A 34 7.18 7.51 16.42
N SER A 35 7.77 8.69 16.54
CA SER A 35 7.07 9.91 16.96
C SER A 35 6.71 10.76 15.74
N VAL A 36 5.47 11.21 15.67
CA VAL A 36 5.01 12.15 14.64
C VAL A 36 4.84 13.52 15.29
N ASP A 37 5.51 14.53 14.73
CA ASP A 37 5.38 15.93 15.13
C ASP A 37 4.69 16.75 14.02
N GLY A 38 3.94 17.77 14.43
CA GLY A 38 3.18 18.65 13.54
C GLY A 38 1.70 18.29 13.37
N HIS A 39 0.93 19.26 12.88
CA HIS A 39 -0.51 19.17 12.71
C HIS A 39 -0.92 19.62 11.31
N ALA A 40 -0.99 18.66 10.39
CA ALA A 40 -1.46 18.86 9.02
C ALA A 40 -2.61 17.89 8.72
N GLU A 41 -3.41 18.16 7.69
CA GLU A 41 -4.51 17.26 7.30
C GLU A 41 -4.02 15.87 6.86
N PHE A 42 -2.76 15.81 6.40
CA PHE A 42 -2.08 14.59 5.98
C PHE A 42 -1.23 13.95 7.09
N THR A 43 -1.35 14.36 8.36
CA THR A 43 -0.63 13.71 9.46
C THR A 43 -0.92 12.20 9.46
N PRO A 44 0.09 11.33 9.35
CA PRO A 44 -0.11 9.88 9.30
C PRO A 44 -0.83 9.35 10.54
N GLU A 45 -1.75 8.42 10.36
CA GLU A 45 -2.43 7.72 11.46
C GLU A 45 -1.57 6.63 12.07
N THR A 46 -0.64 6.07 11.29
CA THR A 46 0.22 4.96 11.71
C THR A 46 1.52 4.99 10.91
N VAL A 47 2.64 4.80 11.59
CA VAL A 47 3.97 4.71 10.98
C VAL A 47 4.69 3.50 11.56
N PHE A 48 5.31 2.70 10.70
CA PHE A 48 6.16 1.59 11.09
C PHE A 48 7.17 1.28 9.99
N ASP A 49 8.18 0.49 10.29
CA ASP A 49 9.13 -0.01 9.29
C ASP A 49 9.45 -1.50 9.48
N ASP A 50 9.98 -2.11 8.43
CA ASP A 50 10.42 -3.52 8.39
C ASP A 50 11.94 -3.64 8.20
N GLY A 51 12.69 -2.58 8.51
CA GLY A 51 14.13 -2.44 8.26
C GLY A 51 14.53 -2.17 6.81
N HIS A 52 13.59 -2.22 5.85
CA HIS A 52 13.86 -1.94 4.43
C HIS A 52 13.04 -0.76 3.90
N ALA A 53 11.78 -0.67 4.30
CA ALA A 53 10.86 0.38 3.90
C ALA A 53 10.11 0.94 5.10
N VAL A 54 9.88 2.25 5.07
CA VAL A 54 9.00 2.93 6.01
C VAL A 54 7.59 2.95 5.42
N TRP A 55 6.65 2.47 6.22
CA TRP A 55 5.24 2.36 5.89
C TRP A 55 4.47 3.42 6.68
N MET A 56 3.69 4.24 5.97
CA MET A 56 2.87 5.30 6.55
C MET A 56 1.43 5.16 6.09
N ARG A 57 0.51 5.07 7.05
CA ARG A 57 -0.93 5.09 6.80
C ARG A 57 -1.43 6.52 6.83
N MET A 58 -1.70 7.05 5.64
CA MET A 58 -2.25 8.39 5.49
C MET A 58 -3.76 8.37 5.80
N PRO A 59 -4.28 9.45 6.40
CA PRO A 59 -5.71 9.53 6.69
C PRO A 59 -6.51 9.63 5.38
N ALA A 60 -7.65 8.94 5.32
CA ALA A 60 -8.48 8.89 4.10
C ALA A 60 -9.01 10.26 3.63
N LYS A 61 -9.06 11.22 4.56
CA LYS A 61 -9.47 12.62 4.32
C LYS A 61 -8.34 13.49 3.78
N ALA A 62 -7.09 13.01 3.73
CA ALA A 62 -5.99 13.79 3.19
C ALA A 62 -6.19 14.01 1.69
N GLN A 63 -6.50 15.25 1.32
CA GLN A 63 -6.66 15.63 -0.09
C GLN A 63 -5.31 15.87 -0.78
N GLU A 64 -4.31 16.30 -0.01
CA GLU A 64 -2.95 16.49 -0.47
C GLU A 64 -2.02 15.41 0.08
N TRP A 65 -1.12 14.95 -0.79
CA TRP A 65 -0.13 13.94 -0.43
C TRP A 65 1.26 14.56 -0.41
N PRO A 66 1.96 14.55 0.73
CA PRO A 66 3.27 15.15 0.83
C PRO A 66 4.30 14.39 -0.02
N VAL A 67 5.40 15.08 -0.33
CA VAL A 67 6.61 14.45 -0.85
C VAL A 67 7.49 14.13 0.36
N PRO A 68 7.81 12.86 0.62
CA PRO A 68 8.64 12.49 1.76
C PRO A 68 10.10 12.89 1.53
N PHE A 69 10.70 13.46 2.56
CA PHE A 69 12.14 13.71 2.65
C PHE A 69 12.69 12.88 3.80
N ILE A 70 13.92 12.39 3.63
CA ILE A 70 14.69 11.77 4.71
C ILE A 70 15.91 12.65 4.99
N LEU A 71 16.39 12.56 6.23
CA LEU A 71 17.68 13.14 6.61
C LEU A 71 18.75 12.07 6.38
N ASP A 72 19.63 12.32 5.41
CA ASP A 72 20.80 11.49 5.15
C ASP A 72 22.06 12.33 5.34
N HIS A 73 22.93 11.94 6.26
CA HIS A 73 24.16 12.66 6.60
C HIS A 73 24.00 14.18 6.87
N GLY A 74 22.81 14.61 7.33
CA GLY A 74 22.48 16.01 7.61
C GLY A 74 21.78 16.75 6.45
N ASP A 75 21.71 16.13 5.27
CA ASP A 75 21.02 16.68 4.11
C ASP A 75 19.59 16.15 3.99
N ARG A 76 18.69 16.98 3.45
CA ARG A 76 17.31 16.58 3.15
C ARG A 76 17.24 16.05 1.72
N VAL A 77 17.07 14.75 1.58
CA VAL A 77 16.97 14.09 0.27
C VAL A 77 15.57 13.54 0.04
N VAL A 78 15.10 13.61 -1.20
CA VAL A 78 13.81 13.02 -1.58
C VAL A 78 13.97 11.51 -1.63
N ALA A 79 13.18 10.80 -0.84
CA ALA A 79 13.16 9.35 -0.87
C ALA A 79 12.33 8.83 -2.05
N ASN A 80 12.66 7.64 -2.55
CA ASN A 80 11.76 6.93 -3.45
C ASN A 80 10.52 6.46 -2.66
N PHE A 81 9.33 6.76 -3.16
CA PHE A 81 8.08 6.41 -2.47
C PHE A 81 7.03 5.88 -3.44
N ILE A 82 6.21 4.96 -2.94
CA ILE A 82 5.07 4.40 -3.66
C ILE A 82 3.83 4.69 -2.86
N ARG A 83 2.80 5.24 -3.52
CA ARG A 83 1.48 5.39 -2.92
C ARG A 83 0.71 4.10 -3.15
N ARG A 84 0.34 3.45 -2.06
CA ARG A 84 -0.54 2.28 -2.05
C ARG A 84 -1.88 2.68 -1.42
N GLY A 85 -2.96 2.02 -1.82
CA GLY A 85 -4.30 2.22 -1.25
C GLY A 85 -4.40 1.77 0.21
N GLU A 86 -5.60 1.49 0.70
CA GLU A 86 -5.82 0.94 2.06
C GLU A 86 -4.90 -0.26 2.33
N PHE A 87 -4.25 -0.28 3.51
CA PHE A 87 -3.47 -1.43 3.97
C PHE A 87 -4.37 -2.68 4.07
N PRO A 88 -3.83 -3.89 3.87
CA PRO A 88 -4.53 -5.11 4.27
C PRO A 88 -4.89 -5.00 5.76
N ARG A 89 -6.18 -5.09 6.09
CA ARG A 89 -6.59 -5.19 7.49
C ARG A 89 -6.09 -6.53 8.02
N PRO A 90 -5.42 -6.58 9.18
CA PRO A 90 -5.13 -7.84 9.83
C PRO A 90 -6.47 -8.53 10.12
N SER A 91 -6.72 -9.66 9.46
CA SER A 91 -7.90 -10.48 9.65
C SER A 91 -7.76 -11.26 10.97
N ALA A 92 -7.93 -10.57 12.10
CA ALA A 92 -8.12 -11.24 13.37
C ALA A 92 -9.55 -11.84 13.43
N SER A 93 -9.74 -12.96 12.73
CA SER A 93 -10.85 -13.88 12.99
C SER A 93 -10.42 -14.83 14.10
N CYS A 94 -10.46 -14.38 15.35
CA CYS A 94 -10.58 -15.28 16.48
C CYS A 94 -12.04 -15.26 16.92
N ARG A 95 -12.70 -16.41 16.71
CA ARG A 95 -14.05 -16.73 17.16
C ARG A 95 -14.02 -17.20 18.60
#